data_AF-A0A1V4AQM4-F1
#
_entry.id   AF-A0A1V4AQM4-F1
#
_cell.length_a   1.000
_cell.length_b   1.000
_cell.length_c   1.000
_cell.angle_alpha   90.00
_cell.angle_beta   90.00
_cell.angle_gamma   90.00
#
_symmetry.space_group_name_H-M   'P 1'
#
loop_
_entity.id
_entity.type
_entity.pdbx_description
1 polymer ?
#
loop_
_entity_poly.entity_id
_entity_poly.type
_entity_poly.pdbx_seq_one_letter_code
_entity_poly.pdbx_strand_id
1 'polypeptide(L)'
;MVDNINKYLGNTINTRLRSSSPFLNAEQVNIKEGMPSRFYGTSSPCVIFDKGGNKLSLQVVRKGGVPITNLERAQLGHKEFYLGNRQGFNSVLWVEDGVTYCLTSDLNKSEMLKFAATLTSP
;
A
#
# COMPACT_ATOMS: atom_id res chain seq x y z
N MET A 1 29.55 -12.01 22.87
CA MET A 1 28.60 -13.14 22.87
C MET A 1 27.22 -12.51 22.71
N VAL A 2 26.67 -12.51 21.50
CA VAL A 2 25.41 -11.80 21.20
C VAL A 2 24.29 -12.82 21.28
N ASP A 3 23.52 -12.72 22.36
CA ASP A 3 22.38 -13.59 22.61
C ASP A 3 21.17 -13.23 21.74
N ASN A 4 20.48 -14.30 21.35
CA ASN A 4 19.51 -14.42 20.28
C ASN A 4 18.17 -13.74 20.63
N ILE A 5 17.94 -12.52 20.12
CA ILE A 5 16.67 -11.75 20.28
C ILE A 5 15.50 -12.39 19.51
N ASN A 6 15.76 -13.36 18.63
CA ASN A 6 14.77 -13.95 17.74
C ASN A 6 13.72 -14.86 18.42
N LYS A 7 13.84 -15.16 19.72
CA LYS A 7 12.94 -16.12 20.38
C LYS A 7 11.67 -15.51 21.00
N TYR A 8 11.57 -14.18 21.11
CA TYR A 8 10.44 -13.52 21.77
C TYR A 8 9.48 -12.77 20.82
N LEU A 9 9.83 -12.59 19.54
CA LEU A 9 8.97 -11.88 18.58
C LEU A 9 7.90 -12.78 17.93
N GLY A 10 8.07 -14.10 17.94
CA GLY A 10 7.16 -15.03 17.26
C GLY A 10 5.80 -15.24 17.94
N ASN A 11 5.71 -15.07 19.27
CA ASN A 11 4.50 -15.42 20.02
C ASN A 11 3.55 -14.26 20.31
N THR A 12 4.00 -13.00 20.21
CA THR A 12 3.16 -11.84 20.53
C THR A 12 2.31 -11.37 19.35
N ILE A 13 2.69 -11.75 18.11
CA ILE A 13 1.95 -11.37 16.89
C ILE A 13 0.61 -12.13 16.80
N ASN A 14 0.59 -13.40 17.23
CA ASN A 14 -0.60 -14.27 17.10
C ASN A 14 -1.74 -13.96 18.09
N THR A 15 -1.49 -13.20 19.16
CA THR A 15 -2.49 -12.95 20.22
C THR A 15 -3.20 -11.60 20.13
N ARG A 16 -2.78 -10.69 19.22
CA ARG A 16 -3.49 -9.42 18.96
C ARG A 16 -4.25 -9.37 17.63
N LEU A 17 -4.29 -10.47 16.87
CA LEU A 17 -5.03 -10.60 15.61
C LEU A 17 -6.56 -10.73 15.78
N ARG A 18 -7.09 -10.49 16.98
CA ARG A 18 -8.52 -10.56 17.31
C ARG A 18 -9.10 -9.17 17.61
N SER A 19 -8.99 -8.25 16.66
CA SER A 19 -9.88 -7.07 16.61
C SER A 19 -10.15 -6.70 15.16
N SER A 20 -11.19 -7.34 14.64
CA SER A 20 -12.13 -6.90 13.60
C SER A 20 -11.87 -5.55 12.91
N SER A 21 -11.20 -5.60 11.76
CA SER A 21 -11.49 -4.73 10.61
C SER A 21 -11.56 -5.64 9.38
N PRO A 22 -12.60 -5.57 8.53
CA PRO A 22 -12.76 -6.51 7.43
C PRO A 22 -11.59 -6.37 6.45
N PHE A 23 -10.79 -7.43 6.33
CA PHE A 23 -9.67 -7.55 5.40
C PHE A 23 -9.99 -6.89 4.05
N LEU A 24 -9.13 -5.98 3.61
CA LEU A 24 -9.23 -5.28 2.34
C LEU A 24 -8.92 -6.28 1.21
N ASN A 25 -9.96 -6.85 0.60
CA ASN A 25 -9.88 -7.67 -0.62
C ASN A 25 -10.30 -6.79 -1.81
N ALA A 26 -9.54 -6.82 -2.90
CA ALA A 26 -9.84 -6.14 -4.16
C ALA A 26 -11.25 -6.45 -4.70
N GLU A 27 -11.78 -7.66 -4.43
CA GLU A 27 -13.14 -8.06 -4.80
C GLU A 27 -14.25 -7.32 -4.05
N GLN A 28 -13.93 -6.63 -2.94
CA GLN A 28 -14.89 -5.93 -2.09
C GLN A 28 -14.88 -4.42 -2.31
N VAL A 29 -14.28 -3.95 -3.41
CA VAL A 29 -14.03 -2.52 -3.62
C VAL A 29 -14.79 -2.02 -4.83
N ASN A 30 -15.67 -1.03 -4.60
CA ASN A 30 -16.35 -0.32 -5.67
C ASN A 30 -15.39 0.69 -6.31
N ILE A 31 -15.17 0.57 -7.62
CA ILE A 31 -14.53 1.63 -8.41
C ILE A 31 -15.54 2.76 -8.52
N LYS A 32 -15.31 3.85 -7.80
CA LYS A 32 -16.24 4.99 -7.81
C LYS A 32 -16.04 5.86 -9.05
N GLU A 33 -14.79 6.19 -9.36
CA GLU A 33 -14.45 7.10 -10.45
C GLU A 33 -13.06 6.78 -11.02
N GLY A 34 -12.92 6.92 -12.33
CA GLY A 34 -11.63 6.96 -13.01
C GLY A 34 -11.38 8.38 -13.52
N MET A 35 -10.34 9.05 -13.04
CA MET A 35 -10.01 10.41 -13.47
C MET A 35 -8.52 10.56 -13.78
N PRO A 36 -8.15 11.38 -14.78
CA PRO A 36 -6.75 11.76 -14.96
C PRO A 36 -6.32 12.65 -13.78
N SER A 37 -5.35 12.19 -13.00
CA SER A 37 -4.67 13.01 -11.99
C SER A 37 -3.32 13.48 -12.52
N ARG A 38 -2.82 14.61 -12.00
CA ARG A 38 -1.42 15.01 -12.21
C ARG A 38 -0.59 14.56 -11.01
N PHE A 39 0.37 13.69 -11.25
CA PHE A 39 1.33 13.24 -10.24
C PHE A 39 2.74 13.41 -10.82
N TYR A 40 3.62 14.13 -10.11
CA TYR A 40 4.97 14.47 -10.61
C TYR A 40 5.01 15.03 -12.05
N GLY A 41 4.07 15.90 -12.39
CA GLY A 41 4.02 16.54 -13.71
C GLY A 41 3.54 15.65 -14.85
N THR A 42 3.18 14.39 -14.59
CA THR A 42 2.59 13.49 -15.58
C THR A 42 1.10 13.27 -15.33
N SER A 43 0.32 13.19 -16.41
CA SER A 43 -1.07 12.75 -16.33
C SER A 43 -1.09 11.24 -16.15
N SER A 44 -1.70 10.79 -15.05
CA SER A 44 -1.78 9.39 -14.65
C SER A 44 -3.23 9.03 -14.36
N PRO A 45 -3.72 7.86 -14.79
CA PRO A 45 -5.04 7.41 -14.37
C PRO A 45 -5.04 7.17 -12.86
N CYS A 46 -6.12 7.62 -12.21
CA CYS A 46 -6.39 7.44 -10.80
C CYS A 46 -7.71 6.70 -10.63
N VAL A 47 -7.70 5.65 -9.82
CA VAL A 47 -8.87 4.87 -9.44
C VAL A 47 -9.17 5.15 -7.97
N ILE A 48 -10.42 5.52 -7.66
CA ILE A 48 -10.87 5.72 -6.28
C ILE A 48 -11.66 4.51 -5.80
N PHE A 49 -11.21 4.00 -4.67
CA PHE A 49 -11.78 2.90 -3.93
C PHE A 49 -12.48 3.41 -2.68
N ASP A 50 -13.61 2.80 -2.32
CA ASP A 50 -14.37 3.14 -1.11
C ASP A 50 -14.75 1.88 -0.35
N LYS A 51 -14.47 1.86 0.96
CA LYS A 51 -14.88 0.79 1.86
C LYS A 51 -15.24 1.33 3.24
N GLY A 52 -16.52 1.22 3.60
CA GLY A 52 -17.01 1.66 4.92
C GLY A 52 -16.79 3.15 5.18
N GLY A 53 -16.84 3.98 4.14
CA GLY A 53 -16.59 5.42 4.23
C GLY A 53 -15.12 5.84 4.09
N ASN A 54 -14.18 4.88 4.15
CA ASN A 54 -12.76 5.16 3.93
C ASN A 54 -12.44 5.15 2.44
N LYS A 55 -11.68 6.15 1.99
CA LYS A 55 -11.29 6.31 0.58
C LYS A 55 -9.83 5.94 0.38
N LEU A 56 -9.56 5.17 -0.67
CA LEU A 56 -8.19 4.94 -1.16
C LEU A 56 -8.11 5.42 -2.60
N SER A 57 -6.98 6.02 -2.96
CA SER A 57 -6.69 6.42 -4.33
C SER A 57 -5.51 5.62 -4.84
N LEU A 58 -5.67 5.01 -6.02
CA LEU A 58 -4.61 4.29 -6.70
C LEU A 58 -4.24 5.03 -7.98
N GLN A 59 -3.02 5.52 -8.03
CA GLN A 59 -2.48 6.22 -9.20
C GLN A 59 -1.52 5.28 -9.93
N VAL A 60 -1.64 5.24 -11.27
CA VAL A 60 -0.83 4.37 -12.13
C VAL A 60 0.11 5.23 -12.97
N VAL A 61 1.38 5.24 -12.63
CA VAL A 61 2.39 6.13 -13.19
C VAL A 61 3.29 5.36 -14.16
N ARG A 62 3.11 5.60 -15.47
CA ARG A 62 3.85 4.91 -16.54
C ARG A 62 5.15 5.61 -16.97
N LYS A 63 5.28 6.92 -16.66
CA LYS A 63 6.41 7.76 -17.08
C LYS A 63 6.75 8.75 -15.98
N GLY A 64 8.05 9.05 -15.82
CA GLY A 64 8.56 9.86 -14.71
C GLY A 64 8.64 9.01 -13.45
N GLY A 65 9.86 8.61 -13.10
CA GLY A 65 10.08 7.78 -11.91
C GLY A 65 9.62 8.53 -10.66
N VAL A 66 8.75 7.91 -9.88
CA VAL A 66 8.51 8.37 -8.51
C VAL A 66 9.80 8.11 -7.74
N PRO A 67 10.40 9.10 -7.07
CA PRO A 67 11.61 8.88 -6.30
C PRO A 67 11.28 8.01 -5.07
N ILE A 68 11.41 6.69 -5.22
CA ILE A 68 11.13 5.68 -4.19
C ILE A 68 12.36 5.28 -3.38
N THR A 69 13.57 5.67 -3.82
CA THR A 69 14.84 5.20 -3.26
C THR A 69 15.05 5.54 -1.79
N ASN A 70 14.43 6.62 -1.30
CA ASN A 70 14.54 7.09 0.09
C ASN A 70 13.31 6.71 0.95
N LEU A 71 12.39 5.91 0.41
CA LEU A 71 11.21 5.47 1.17
C LEU A 71 11.55 4.23 2.00
N GLU A 72 10.81 4.09 3.11
CA GLU A 72 10.82 2.90 3.94
C GLU A 72 10.41 1.69 3.08
N ARG A 73 11.13 0.57 3.21
CA ARG A 73 10.85 -0.64 2.43
C ARG A 73 10.14 -1.69 3.28
N ALA A 74 9.16 -2.35 2.69
CA ALA A 74 8.45 -3.47 3.31
C ALA A 74 8.36 -4.63 2.31
N GLN A 75 8.70 -5.84 2.76
CA GLN A 75 8.56 -7.06 1.98
C GLN A 75 7.29 -7.80 2.42
N LEU A 76 6.43 -8.17 1.49
CA LEU A 76 5.29 -9.04 1.75
C LEU A 76 5.24 -10.14 0.69
N GLY A 77 5.59 -11.36 1.09
CA GLY A 77 5.86 -12.45 0.16
C GLY A 77 7.05 -12.11 -0.76
N HIS A 78 6.88 -12.32 -2.06
CA HIS A 78 7.91 -12.01 -3.06
C HIS A 78 7.88 -10.57 -3.56
N LYS A 79 6.93 -9.75 -3.09
CA LYS A 79 6.76 -8.36 -3.54
C LYS A 79 7.40 -7.38 -2.56
N GLU A 80 8.11 -6.41 -3.13
CA GLU A 80 8.69 -5.28 -2.42
C GLU A 80 7.74 -4.07 -2.53
N PHE A 81 7.52 -3.40 -1.40
CA PHE A 81 6.70 -2.20 -1.29
C PHE A 81 7.50 -1.07 -0.66
N TYR A 82 7.11 0.16 -0.98
CA TYR A 82 7.71 1.39 -0.50
C TYR A 82 6.67 2.21 0.24
N LEU A 83 6.98 2.62 1.47
CA LEU A 83 6.06 3.27 2.37
C LEU A 83 6.43 4.75 2.52
N GLY A 84 5.44 5.62 2.30
CA GLY A 84 5.55 7.05 2.49
C GLY A 84 4.50 7.59 3.45
N ASN A 85 4.73 8.81 3.91
CA ASN A 85 3.73 9.60 4.60
C ASN A 85 3.93 11.07 4.23
N ARG A 86 2.84 11.75 3.86
CA ARG A 86 2.86 13.19 3.57
C ARG A 86 1.52 13.81 3.95
N GLN A 87 1.57 14.89 4.74
CA GLN A 87 0.39 15.69 5.11
C GLN A 87 -0.76 14.86 5.72
N GLY A 88 -0.43 13.86 6.54
CA GLY A 88 -1.43 13.00 7.18
C GLY A 88 -1.92 11.83 6.31
N PHE A 89 -1.52 11.76 5.03
CA PHE A 89 -1.81 10.64 4.16
C PHE A 89 -0.64 9.66 4.09
N ASN A 90 -0.92 8.39 4.29
CA ASN A 90 0.01 7.30 4.06
C ASN A 90 0.02 6.93 2.58
N SER A 91 1.17 6.47 2.09
CA SER A 91 1.30 5.91 0.75
C SER A 91 1.99 4.56 0.77
N VAL A 92 1.53 3.67 -0.11
CA VAL A 92 2.16 2.39 -0.43
C VAL A 92 2.41 2.38 -1.92
N LEU A 93 3.67 2.20 -2.31
CA LEU A 93 4.08 2.14 -3.70
C LEU A 93 4.70 0.79 -4.02
N TRP A 94 4.50 0.33 -5.25
CA TRP A 94 5.18 -0.83 -5.81
C TRP A 94 5.41 -0.61 -7.30
N VAL A 95 6.33 -1.38 -7.86
CA VAL A 95 6.64 -1.36 -9.29
C VAL A 95 6.35 -2.73 -9.88
N GLU A 96 5.56 -2.76 -10.95
CA GLU A 96 5.25 -3.97 -11.71
C GLU A 96 5.31 -3.63 -13.20
N ASP A 97 6.07 -4.40 -13.98
CA ASP A 97 6.31 -4.18 -15.41
C ASP A 97 6.73 -2.75 -15.79
N GLY A 98 7.56 -2.13 -14.95
CA GLY A 98 8.04 -0.76 -15.14
C GLY A 98 6.99 0.33 -14.87
N VAL A 99 5.81 -0.04 -14.37
CA VAL A 99 4.75 0.88 -13.96
C VAL A 99 4.80 1.05 -12.44
N THR A 100 4.83 2.29 -11.96
CA THR A 100 4.73 2.58 -10.52
C THR A 100 3.27 2.76 -10.14
N TYR A 101 2.83 1.98 -9.17
CA TYR A 101 1.52 2.13 -8.55
C TYR A 101 1.68 2.87 -7.24
N CYS A 102 0.82 3.84 -6.98
CA CYS A 102 0.83 4.64 -5.75
C CYS A 102 -0.56 4.61 -5.13
N LEU A 103 -0.67 3.85 -4.04
CA LEU A 103 -1.88 3.79 -3.22
C LEU A 103 -1.76 4.82 -2.10
N THR A 104 -2.72 5.75 -1.98
CA THR A 104 -2.72 6.81 -0.97
C THR A 104 -4.04 6.84 -0.20
N SER A 105 -3.97 6.96 1.13
CA SER A 105 -5.13 7.02 2.03
C SER A 105 -4.72 7.57 3.41
N ASP A 106 -5.68 7.98 4.22
CA ASP A 106 -5.52 8.28 5.66
C ASP A 106 -5.55 7.01 6.54
N LEU A 107 -5.85 5.84 5.95
CA LEU A 107 -5.75 4.54 6.59
C LEU A 107 -4.34 4.21 7.08
N ASN A 108 -4.24 3.27 8.01
CA ASN A 108 -2.94 2.87 8.54
C ASN A 108 -2.10 2.10 7.49
N LYS A 109 -0.77 2.26 7.56
CA LYS A 109 0.17 1.65 6.61
C LYS A 109 0.02 0.13 6.50
N SER A 110 -0.30 -0.57 7.59
CA SER A 110 -0.42 -2.04 7.59
C SER A 110 -1.66 -2.52 6.82
N GLU A 111 -2.79 -1.85 6.98
CA GLU A 111 -4.02 -2.08 6.22
C GLU A 111 -3.81 -1.79 4.74
N MET A 112 -3.18 -0.65 4.43
CA MET A 112 -2.85 -0.30 3.05
C MET A 112 -1.90 -1.31 2.39
N LEU A 113 -0.89 -1.78 3.11
CA LEU A 113 0.06 -2.78 2.60
C LEU A 113 -0.64 -4.11 2.29
N LYS A 114 -1.52 -4.58 3.18
CA LYS A 114 -2.32 -5.79 2.94
C LYS A 114 -3.22 -5.62 1.72
N PHE A 115 -3.85 -4.46 1.56
CA PHE A 115 -4.68 -4.19 0.38
C PHE A 115 -3.86 -4.15 -0.91
N ALA A 116 -2.71 -3.46 -0.90
CA ALA A 116 -1.82 -3.39 -2.05
C ALA A 116 -1.38 -4.79 -2.51
N ALA A 117 -1.10 -5.70 -1.57
CA ALA A 117 -0.76 -7.09 -1.89
C ALA A 117 -1.91 -7.89 -2.55
N THR A 118 -3.17 -7.48 -2.38
CA THR A 118 -4.30 -8.08 -3.13
C THR A 118 -4.44 -7.55 -4.55
N LEU A 119 -3.77 -6.43 -4.87
CA LEU A 119 -3.77 -5.81 -6.20
C LEU A 119 -2.59 -6.24 -7.05
N THR A 120 -1.52 -6.77 -6.44
CA THR A 120 -0.34 -7.26 -7.13
C THR A 120 -0.55 -8.66 -7.68
N SER A 121 -0.01 -8.94 -8.87
CA SER A 121 -0.01 -10.30 -9.42
C SER A 121 0.82 -11.25 -8.54
N PRO A 122 0.54 -12.57 -8.51
CA PRO A 122 1.36 -13.56 -7.83
C PRO A 122 2.85 -13.52 -8.24
#